data_AF-A0A519X175-F1
#
_entry.id   AF-A0A519X175-F1
#
_cell.length_a   1.000
_cell.length_b   1.000
_cell.length_c   1.000
_cell.angle_alpha   90.00
_cell.angle_beta   90.00
_cell.angle_gamma   90.00
#
_symmetry.space_group_name_H-M   'P 1'
#
loop_
_entity.id
_entity.type
_entity.pdbx_description
1 polymer ?
#
loop_
_entity_poly.entity_id
_entity_poly.type
_entity_poly.pdbx_seq_one_letter_code
_entity_poly.pdbx_strand_id
1 'polypeptide(L)'
;KISVGLTARFAPESTLPLQGTIESLIDNKDTYESIKNFKTGNFSITPEVRFYFGESVFKGFYLAPFGSYSNYNASGPFVFRSSAGQLEMPLSGDIKTVTGGVFIGSQFNLTERFGLDLYIGPNYGSLKGTVSGNKALNNDEQNGLRDGLSDLEEIPMINSTYTVNGNGATLDLKGNWPGLRGGFAVTFKF
;
A
#
# COMPACT_ATOMS: atom_id res chain seq x y z
N LYS A 1 -18.90 9.00 26.50
CA LYS A 1 -17.47 8.70 26.29
C LYS A 1 -17.22 8.12 24.88
N ILE A 2 -17.87 8.68 23.86
CA ILE A 2 -17.81 8.22 22.46
C ILE A 2 -17.47 9.42 21.60
N SER A 3 -16.62 9.23 20.58
CA SER A 3 -16.42 10.23 19.52
C SER A 3 -16.45 9.56 18.15
N VAL A 4 -16.80 10.33 17.12
CA VAL A 4 -16.67 9.91 15.73
C VAL A 4 -15.52 10.68 15.09
N GLY A 5 -14.81 10.05 14.17
CA GLY A 5 -13.64 10.62 13.53
C GLY A 5 -13.55 10.22 12.06
N LEU A 6 -12.83 11.03 11.29
CA LEU A 6 -12.47 10.75 9.92
C LEU A 6 -10.99 11.07 9.75
N THR A 7 -10.21 10.06 9.37
CA THR A 7 -8.80 10.22 9.05
C THR A 7 -8.63 10.21 7.53
N ALA A 8 -7.90 11.18 7.00
CA ALA A 8 -7.50 11.22 5.59
C ALA A 8 -5.97 11.20 5.48
N ARG A 9 -5.44 10.46 4.52
CA ARG A 9 -4.01 10.38 4.20
C ARG A 9 -3.83 10.62 2.72
N PHE A 10 -2.88 11.47 2.39
CA PHE A 10 -2.48 11.73 1.01
C PHE A 10 -0.96 11.77 0.94
N ALA A 11 -0.40 10.97 0.03
CA ALA A 11 1.00 10.96 -0.33
C ALA A 11 1.06 11.12 -1.86
N PRO A 12 1.59 12.25 -2.37
CA PRO A 12 1.75 12.43 -3.81
C PRO A 12 2.76 11.41 -4.35
N GLU A 13 2.66 11.10 -5.64
CA GLU A 13 3.60 10.21 -6.30
C GLU A 13 5.03 10.73 -6.16
N SER A 14 5.84 9.97 -5.45
CA SER A 14 7.23 10.29 -5.17
C SER A 14 8.05 9.01 -5.16
N THR A 15 9.35 9.14 -5.38
CA THR A 15 10.29 8.03 -5.20
C THR A 15 10.19 7.49 -3.78
N LEU A 16 10.45 6.19 -3.61
CA LEU A 16 10.39 5.55 -2.30
C LEU A 16 11.12 6.38 -1.23
N PRO A 17 10.48 6.73 -0.10
CA PRO A 17 11.17 7.39 0.99
C PRO A 17 12.19 6.44 1.62
N LEU A 18 13.25 6.99 2.23
CA LEU A 18 14.28 6.22 2.91
C LEU A 18 15.01 5.18 2.03
N GLN A 19 15.26 5.51 0.75
CA GLN A 19 15.94 4.61 -0.20
C GLN A 19 17.24 4.01 0.37
N GLY A 20 18.06 4.81 1.06
CA GLY A 20 19.31 4.31 1.67
C GLY A 20 19.11 3.27 2.78
N THR A 21 17.99 3.31 3.50
CA THR A 21 17.65 2.28 4.50
C THR A 21 17.08 1.03 3.83
N ILE A 22 16.27 1.19 2.78
CA ILE A 22 15.75 0.07 1.98
C ILE A 22 16.90 -0.67 1.27
N GLU A 23 17.88 0.07 0.73
CA GLU A 23 19.10 -0.48 0.12
C GLU A 23 19.86 -1.39 1.10
N SER A 24 19.98 -0.98 2.36
CA SER A 24 20.67 -1.76 3.40
C SER A 24 19.91 -3.00 3.88
N LEU A 25 18.61 -3.10 3.59
CA LEU A 25 17.75 -4.21 4.00
C LEU A 25 17.51 -5.22 2.87
N ILE A 26 17.78 -4.84 1.62
CA ILE A 26 17.63 -5.72 0.45
C ILE A 26 19.01 -6.29 0.09
N ASP A 27 19.23 -7.57 0.43
CA ASP A 27 20.48 -8.28 0.13
C ASP A 27 20.77 -8.43 -1.37
N ASN A 28 19.76 -8.23 -2.24
CA ASN A 28 19.89 -8.34 -3.68
C ASN A 28 19.90 -6.95 -4.36
N LYS A 29 21.08 -6.53 -4.81
CA LYS A 29 21.29 -5.26 -5.52
C LYS A 29 20.45 -5.11 -6.79
N ASP A 30 20.16 -6.22 -7.49
CA ASP A 30 19.37 -6.19 -8.74
C ASP A 30 17.88 -5.88 -8.46
N THR A 31 17.36 -6.33 -7.31
CA THR A 31 16.00 -6.00 -6.85
C THR A 31 15.89 -4.53 -6.48
N TYR A 32 16.90 -3.99 -5.78
CA TYR A 32 16.94 -2.56 -5.42
C TYR A 32 17.01 -1.65 -6.65
N GLU A 33 17.87 -1.98 -7.63
CA GLU A 33 18.01 -1.24 -8.88
C GLU A 33 16.70 -1.20 -9.70
N SER A 34 15.90 -2.28 -9.62
CA SER A 34 14.61 -2.37 -10.31
C SER A 34 13.51 -1.55 -9.63
N ILE A 35 13.56 -1.34 -8.32
CA ILE A 35 12.52 -0.62 -7.56
C ILE A 35 12.87 0.84 -7.25
N LYS A 36 14.15 1.26 -7.32
CA LYS A 36 14.58 2.61 -6.93
C LYS A 36 13.92 3.74 -7.73
N ASN A 37 13.59 3.45 -8.99
CA ASN A 37 12.96 4.40 -9.91
C ASN A 37 11.43 4.33 -9.89
N PHE A 38 10.84 3.43 -9.08
CA PHE A 38 9.41 3.41 -8.89
C PHE A 38 8.99 4.61 -8.05
N LYS A 39 7.99 5.31 -8.57
CA LYS A 39 7.23 6.31 -7.85
C LYS A 39 6.02 5.62 -7.25
N THR A 40 5.77 5.91 -5.98
CA THR A 40 4.59 5.44 -5.27
C THR A 40 3.80 6.63 -4.77
N GLY A 41 2.48 6.59 -4.96
CA GLY A 41 1.53 7.52 -4.38
C GLY A 41 0.50 6.76 -3.56
N ASN A 42 -0.19 7.45 -2.67
CA ASN A 42 -1.31 6.84 -1.96
C ASN A 42 -2.32 7.86 -1.46
N PHE A 43 -3.58 7.43 -1.44
CA PHE A 43 -4.69 8.13 -0.82
C PHE A 43 -5.49 7.17 0.06
N SER A 44 -5.89 7.59 1.25
CA SER A 44 -6.82 6.80 2.06
C SER A 44 -7.76 7.63 2.90
N ILE A 45 -8.95 7.10 3.12
CA ILE A 45 -9.96 7.62 4.03
C ILE A 45 -10.30 6.53 5.04
N THR A 46 -10.42 6.90 6.31
CA THR A 46 -10.70 5.99 7.42
C THR A 46 -11.70 6.62 8.38
N PRO A 47 -13.02 6.38 8.22
CA PRO A 47 -13.99 6.65 9.27
C PRO A 47 -13.79 5.72 10.45
N GLU A 48 -13.95 6.27 11.65
CA GLU A 48 -13.78 5.53 12.90
C GLU A 48 -14.73 6.02 14.00
N VAL A 49 -15.07 5.13 14.91
CA VAL A 49 -15.84 5.45 16.12
C VAL A 49 -15.00 5.07 17.32
N ARG A 50 -14.66 6.02 18.18
CA ARG A 50 -13.80 5.80 19.35
C ARG A 50 -14.63 5.70 20.62
N PHE A 51 -14.39 4.64 21.39
CA PHE A 51 -14.98 4.40 22.71
C PHE A 51 -13.91 4.58 23.77
N TYR A 52 -14.01 5.64 24.57
CA TYR A 52 -13.03 5.96 25.62
C TYR A 52 -13.41 5.27 26.92
N PHE A 53 -12.43 4.59 27.52
CA PHE A 53 -12.55 3.96 28.83
C PHE A 53 -12.01 4.85 29.95
N GLY A 54 -11.34 5.95 29.61
CA GLY A 54 -10.89 6.98 30.55
C GLY A 54 -12.03 7.80 31.16
N GLU A 55 -11.66 8.79 31.96
CA GLU A 55 -12.61 9.68 32.66
C GLU A 55 -13.43 10.54 31.69
N SER A 56 -12.82 11.00 30.60
CA SER A 56 -13.43 11.92 29.62
C SER A 56 -13.21 11.48 28.18
N VAL A 57 -13.94 12.08 27.25
CA VAL A 57 -13.63 11.98 25.82
C VAL A 57 -12.27 12.65 25.56
N PHE A 58 -11.53 12.15 24.56
CA PHE A 58 -10.21 12.67 24.18
C PHE A 58 -9.13 12.58 25.27
N LYS A 59 -9.26 11.61 26.19
CA LYS A 59 -8.29 11.36 27.26
C LYS A 59 -8.33 9.90 27.68
N GLY A 60 -7.16 9.27 27.78
CA GLY A 60 -6.97 7.89 28.21
C GLY A 60 -7.17 6.87 27.09
N PHE A 61 -7.28 5.61 27.51
CA PHE A 61 -7.44 4.48 26.60
C PHE A 61 -8.76 4.50 25.85
N TYR A 62 -8.71 4.08 24.59
CA TYR A 62 -9.88 3.88 23.77
C TYR A 62 -9.75 2.63 22.89
N LEU A 63 -10.90 2.13 22.49
CA LEU A 63 -11.04 1.15 21.41
C LEU A 63 -11.83 1.79 20.28
N ALA A 64 -11.40 1.61 19.04
CA ALA A 64 -12.04 2.24 17.90
C ALA A 64 -12.20 1.28 16.70
N PRO A 65 -13.40 0.73 16.45
CA PRO A 65 -13.68 0.13 15.15
C PRO A 65 -13.55 1.17 14.03
N PHE A 66 -12.97 0.74 12.92
CA PHE A 66 -12.79 1.59 11.74
C PHE A 66 -13.04 0.80 10.46
N GLY A 67 -13.42 1.54 9.42
CA GLY A 67 -13.35 1.09 8.03
C GLY A 67 -12.33 1.95 7.29
N SER A 68 -11.62 1.40 6.32
CA SER A 68 -10.69 2.17 5.49
C SER A 68 -10.81 1.79 4.03
N TYR A 69 -10.85 2.83 3.20
CA TYR A 69 -10.61 2.75 1.77
C TYR A 69 -9.22 3.33 1.51
N SER A 70 -8.37 2.61 0.79
CA SER A 70 -7.05 3.10 0.39
C SER A 70 -6.79 2.80 -1.08
N ASN A 71 -6.15 3.72 -1.78
CA ASN A 71 -5.71 3.59 -3.15
C ASN A 71 -4.22 3.86 -3.19
N TYR A 72 -3.45 2.89 -3.67
CA TYR A 72 -2.02 2.95 -3.83
C TYR A 72 -1.71 2.98 -5.32
N ASN A 73 -0.88 3.91 -5.75
CA ASN A 73 -0.45 4.04 -7.12
C ASN A 73 1.04 3.75 -7.19
N ALA A 74 1.47 3.01 -8.20
CA ALA A 74 2.88 2.74 -8.47
C ALA A 74 3.15 2.90 -9.95
N SER A 75 4.18 3.66 -10.30
CA SER A 75 4.63 3.82 -11.68
C SER A 75 6.15 3.82 -11.73
N GLY A 76 6.74 3.15 -12.72
CA GLY A 76 8.18 3.03 -12.80
C GLY A 76 8.67 2.24 -14.00
N PRO A 77 9.94 2.38 -14.35
CA PRO A 77 10.54 1.60 -15.42
C PRO A 77 10.83 0.17 -14.94
N PHE A 78 10.34 -0.82 -15.68
CA PHE A 78 10.68 -2.22 -15.49
C PHE A 78 11.71 -2.65 -16.52
N VAL A 79 12.82 -3.20 -16.05
CA VAL A 79 13.94 -3.57 -16.89
C VAL A 79 14.03 -5.09 -16.96
N PHE A 80 13.92 -5.65 -18.17
CA PHE A 80 14.01 -7.08 -18.41
C PHE A 80 15.07 -7.40 -19.48
N ARG A 81 15.59 -8.63 -19.46
CA ARG A 81 16.54 -9.14 -20.46
C ARG A 81 15.78 -9.83 -21.59
N SER A 82 16.05 -9.41 -22.82
CA SER A 82 15.62 -10.08 -24.06
C SER A 82 16.86 -10.53 -24.85
N SER A 83 16.67 -11.37 -25.86
CA SER A 83 17.71 -11.79 -26.81
C SER A 83 18.38 -10.61 -27.54
N ALA A 84 17.73 -9.43 -27.57
CA ALA A 84 18.26 -8.19 -28.12
C ALA A 84 19.01 -7.28 -27.10
N GLY A 85 19.09 -7.67 -25.83
CA GLY A 85 19.74 -6.89 -24.76
C GLY A 85 18.81 -6.50 -23.61
N GLN A 86 19.22 -5.49 -22.82
CA GLN A 86 18.44 -4.98 -21.70
C GLN A 86 17.38 -3.99 -22.21
N LEU A 87 16.11 -4.26 -21.88
CA LEU A 87 14.95 -3.57 -22.41
C LEU A 87 14.11 -2.98 -21.27
N GLU A 88 13.72 -1.72 -21.41
CA GLU A 88 12.87 -1.02 -20.44
C GLU A 88 11.41 -0.98 -20.90
N MET A 89 10.47 -1.19 -19.97
CA MET A 89 9.03 -1.09 -20.17
C MET A 89 8.43 -0.23 -19.06
N PRO A 90 7.67 0.83 -19.37
CA PRO A 90 6.97 1.60 -18.35
C PRO A 90 5.87 0.73 -17.74
N LEU A 91 5.95 0.50 -16.42
CA LEU A 91 4.88 -0.10 -15.64
C LEU A 91 4.09 0.99 -14.93
N SER A 92 2.78 0.81 -14.91
CA SER A 92 1.88 1.62 -14.12
C SER A 92 0.77 0.74 -13.56
N GLY A 93 0.44 0.93 -12.29
CA GLY A 93 -0.65 0.22 -11.66
C GLY A 93 -1.25 0.94 -10.48
N ASP A 94 -2.46 0.52 -10.15
CA ASP A 94 -3.17 0.93 -8.94
C ASP A 94 -3.66 -0.28 -8.15
N ILE A 95 -3.57 -0.18 -6.84
CA ILE A 95 -4.08 -1.18 -5.90
C ILE A 95 -5.03 -0.47 -4.94
N LYS A 96 -6.29 -0.90 -4.97
CA LYS A 96 -7.34 -0.45 -4.08
C LYS A 96 -7.56 -1.48 -2.98
N THR A 97 -7.68 -1.02 -1.74
CA THR A 97 -7.96 -1.87 -0.59
C THR A 97 -9.17 -1.36 0.17
N VAL A 98 -10.05 -2.27 0.57
CA VAL A 98 -11.14 -2.01 1.51
C VAL A 98 -10.93 -2.89 2.73
N THR A 99 -10.67 -2.28 3.88
CA THR A 99 -10.33 -3.01 5.12
C THR A 99 -11.18 -2.54 6.29
N GLY A 100 -11.59 -3.47 7.14
CA GLY A 100 -12.14 -3.18 8.47
C GLY A 100 -11.17 -3.59 9.56
N GLY A 101 -11.18 -2.89 10.69
CA GLY A 101 -10.30 -3.20 11.80
C GLY A 101 -10.71 -2.56 13.10
N VAL A 102 -9.87 -2.74 14.11
CA VAL A 102 -10.05 -2.14 15.43
C VAL A 102 -8.74 -1.54 15.89
N PHE A 103 -8.75 -0.26 16.27
CA PHE A 103 -7.64 0.36 16.97
C PHE A 103 -7.81 0.20 18.48
N ILE A 104 -6.68 -0.04 19.14
CA ILE A 104 -6.49 0.22 20.55
C ILE A 104 -5.53 1.41 20.61
N GLY A 105 -5.92 2.45 21.33
CA GLY A 105 -5.10 3.64 21.45
C GLY A 105 -5.19 4.29 22.81
N SER A 106 -4.30 5.24 23.03
CA SER A 106 -4.26 6.06 24.24
C SER A 106 -3.98 7.50 23.87
N GLN A 107 -4.89 8.38 24.31
CA GLN A 107 -4.76 9.82 24.10
C GLN A 107 -4.35 10.53 25.39
N PHE A 108 -3.27 11.29 25.32
CA PHE A 108 -2.70 12.05 26.42
C PHE A 108 -2.89 13.55 26.16
N ASN A 109 -3.30 14.31 27.17
CA ASN A 109 -3.29 15.77 27.08
C ASN A 109 -1.90 16.26 27.49
N LEU A 110 -1.23 16.99 26.60
CA LEU A 110 0.03 17.65 26.90
C LEU A 110 -0.21 19.04 27.50
N THR A 111 -1.23 19.74 27.00
CA THR A 111 -1.73 21.01 27.52
C THR A 111 -3.26 21.03 27.44
N GLU A 112 -3.89 22.17 27.76
CA GLU A 112 -5.34 22.33 27.57
C GLU A 112 -5.77 22.21 26.09
N ARG A 113 -4.87 22.60 25.16
CA ARG A 113 -5.16 22.64 23.73
C ARG A 113 -4.45 21.54 22.93
N PHE A 114 -3.33 21.03 23.41
CA PHE A 114 -2.53 20.04 22.69
C PHE A 114 -2.56 18.68 23.38
N GLY A 115 -2.51 17.63 22.58
CA GLY A 115 -2.42 16.25 23.04
C GLY A 115 -1.60 15.37 22.10
N LEU A 116 -1.31 14.18 22.56
CA LEU A 116 -0.65 13.12 21.82
C LEU A 116 -1.60 11.91 21.78
N ASP A 117 -1.77 11.33 20.61
CA ASP A 117 -2.55 10.12 20.39
C ASP A 117 -1.64 9.02 19.87
N LEU A 118 -1.63 7.86 20.52
CA LEU A 118 -0.88 6.67 20.11
C LEU A 118 -1.88 5.55 19.85
N TYR A 119 -1.80 4.91 18.69
CA TYR A 119 -2.74 3.85 18.33
C TYR A 119 -2.11 2.76 17.48
N ILE A 120 -2.64 1.56 17.65
CA ILE A 120 -2.28 0.37 16.86
C ILE A 120 -3.49 -0.56 16.74
N GLY A 121 -3.60 -1.26 15.62
CA GLY A 121 -4.76 -2.08 15.36
C GLY A 121 -4.59 -3.03 14.18
N PRO A 122 -4.99 -4.31 14.32
CA PRO A 122 -5.09 -5.21 13.18
C PRO A 122 -6.25 -4.76 12.27
N ASN A 123 -6.11 -5.09 10.99
CA ASN A 123 -7.17 -4.94 10.01
C ASN A 123 -7.17 -6.11 9.03
N TYR A 124 -8.33 -6.34 8.43
CA TYR A 124 -8.51 -7.34 7.41
C TYR A 124 -9.51 -6.83 6.37
N GLY A 125 -9.33 -7.27 5.13
CA GLY A 125 -10.25 -6.94 4.07
C GLY A 125 -9.80 -7.50 2.74
N SER A 126 -10.13 -6.78 1.67
CA SER A 126 -9.81 -7.19 0.32
C SER A 126 -8.96 -6.14 -0.39
N LEU A 127 -8.16 -6.65 -1.32
CA LEU A 127 -7.43 -5.85 -2.31
C LEU A 127 -7.95 -6.17 -3.70
N LYS A 128 -7.94 -5.16 -4.56
CA LYS A 128 -8.11 -5.28 -6.01
C LYS A 128 -7.18 -4.29 -6.68
N GLY A 129 -6.36 -4.74 -7.61
CA GLY A 129 -5.47 -3.87 -8.36
C GLY A 129 -5.22 -4.36 -9.78
N THR A 130 -4.71 -3.46 -10.60
CA THR A 130 -4.31 -3.74 -11.97
C THR A 130 -2.95 -3.09 -12.19
N VAL A 131 -2.00 -3.87 -12.72
CA VAL A 131 -0.67 -3.42 -13.15
C VAL A 131 -0.57 -3.65 -14.64
N SER A 132 -0.12 -2.65 -15.39
CA SER A 132 0.01 -2.74 -16.85
C SER A 132 1.38 -2.25 -17.30
N GLY A 133 1.93 -2.93 -18.30
CA GLY A 133 3.14 -2.56 -18.99
C GLY A 133 2.89 -2.51 -20.48
N ASN A 134 3.17 -1.37 -21.12
CA ASN A 134 2.93 -1.18 -22.55
C ASN A 134 4.27 -1.22 -23.29
N LYS A 135 4.42 -2.20 -24.18
CA LYS A 135 5.56 -2.34 -25.10
C LYS A 135 5.16 -3.23 -26.26
N ALA A 136 5.59 -2.88 -27.47
CA ALA A 136 5.43 -3.77 -28.61
C ALA A 136 6.29 -5.04 -28.38
N LEU A 137 5.65 -6.20 -28.38
CA LEU A 137 6.30 -7.49 -28.10
C LEU A 137 6.18 -8.43 -29.30
N ASN A 138 7.30 -9.04 -29.70
CA ASN A 138 7.28 -10.14 -30.68
C ASN A 138 6.78 -11.45 -30.03
N ASN A 139 6.56 -12.50 -30.84
CA ASN A 139 5.98 -13.76 -30.34
C ASN A 139 6.88 -14.47 -29.31
N ASP A 140 8.20 -14.39 -29.45
CA ASP A 140 9.15 -15.01 -28.52
C ASP A 140 9.19 -14.25 -27.19
N GLU A 141 9.14 -12.91 -27.24
CA GLU A 141 9.07 -12.03 -26.07
C GLU A 141 7.75 -12.20 -25.31
N GLN A 142 6.64 -12.42 -26.01
CA GLN A 142 5.36 -12.73 -25.38
C GLN A 142 5.40 -14.07 -24.64
N ASN A 143 6.09 -15.09 -25.19
CA ASN A 143 6.21 -16.40 -24.54
C ASN A 143 7.09 -16.32 -23.28
N GLY A 144 8.25 -15.66 -23.36
CA GLY A 144 9.09 -15.43 -22.19
C GLY A 144 8.40 -14.62 -21.09
N LEU A 145 7.53 -13.67 -21.47
CA LEU A 145 6.74 -12.91 -20.50
C LEU A 145 5.62 -13.76 -19.87
N ARG A 146 4.98 -14.66 -20.63
CA ARG A 146 4.01 -15.61 -20.07
C ARG A 146 4.65 -16.57 -19.08
N ASP A 147 5.82 -17.12 -19.41
CA ASP A 147 6.56 -18.04 -18.54
C ASP A 147 7.01 -17.33 -17.25
N GLY A 148 7.45 -16.07 -17.34
CA GLY A 148 7.79 -15.29 -16.14
C GLY A 148 6.59 -14.86 -15.28
N LEU A 149 5.38 -14.80 -15.87
CA LEU A 149 4.14 -14.43 -15.17
C LEU A 149 3.41 -15.65 -14.58
N SER A 150 3.62 -16.86 -15.11
CA SER A 150 3.03 -18.09 -14.55
C SER A 150 3.53 -18.38 -13.13
N ASP A 151 4.76 -17.97 -12.80
CA ASP A 151 5.32 -18.12 -11.45
C ASP A 151 4.65 -17.19 -10.40
N LEU A 152 3.88 -16.18 -10.84
CA LEU A 152 3.16 -15.26 -9.94
C LEU A 152 1.80 -15.80 -9.48
N GLU A 153 1.37 -16.98 -9.96
CA GLU A 153 0.12 -17.63 -9.55
C GLU A 153 0.16 -18.17 -8.11
N GLU A 154 1.35 -18.26 -7.49
CA GLU A 154 1.53 -18.89 -6.17
C GLU A 154 1.60 -17.92 -4.98
N ILE A 155 1.02 -16.71 -5.06
CA ILE A 155 0.98 -15.83 -3.88
C ILE A 155 -0.18 -16.25 -2.96
N PRO A 156 0.07 -16.77 -1.74
CA PRO A 156 -1.01 -17.16 -0.84
C PRO A 156 -1.93 -15.97 -0.55
N MET A 157 -3.25 -16.20 -0.61
CA MET A 157 -4.30 -15.19 -0.41
C MET A 157 -4.45 -14.13 -1.53
N ILE A 158 -3.68 -14.20 -2.62
CA ILE A 158 -3.79 -13.29 -3.76
C ILE A 158 -3.92 -14.08 -5.06
N ASN A 159 -5.07 -13.94 -5.72
CA ASN A 159 -5.29 -14.45 -7.06
C ASN A 159 -4.75 -13.44 -8.08
N SER A 160 -3.82 -13.90 -8.90
CA SER A 160 -3.20 -13.16 -9.98
C SER A 160 -3.74 -13.68 -11.31
N THR A 161 -4.33 -12.82 -12.13
CA THR A 161 -4.70 -13.16 -13.52
C THR A 161 -3.94 -12.26 -14.47
N TYR A 162 -3.17 -12.84 -15.39
CA TYR A 162 -2.37 -12.08 -16.35
C TYR A 162 -2.93 -12.20 -17.77
N THR A 163 -2.73 -11.16 -18.57
CA THR A 163 -3.05 -11.12 -20.00
C THR A 163 -1.87 -10.52 -20.75
N VAL A 164 -1.33 -11.26 -21.72
CA VAL A 164 -0.20 -10.83 -22.55
C VAL A 164 -0.64 -10.77 -24.02
N ASN A 165 -0.41 -9.64 -24.67
CA ASN A 165 -0.68 -9.42 -26.09
C ASN A 165 0.48 -8.69 -26.78
N GLY A 166 0.38 -8.45 -28.08
CA GLY A 166 1.44 -7.80 -28.87
C GLY A 166 1.77 -6.36 -28.45
N ASN A 167 0.95 -5.72 -27.61
CA ASN A 167 1.14 -4.36 -27.13
C ASN A 167 1.60 -4.30 -25.66
N GLY A 168 1.75 -5.45 -24.98
CA GLY A 168 2.27 -5.51 -23.62
C GLY A 168 1.58 -6.56 -22.74
N ALA A 169 1.58 -6.30 -21.43
CA ALA A 169 0.98 -7.18 -20.43
C ALA A 169 0.17 -6.42 -19.38
N THR A 170 -0.91 -7.04 -18.93
CA THR A 170 -1.74 -6.59 -17.82
C THR A 170 -1.83 -7.70 -16.79
N LEU A 171 -1.64 -7.35 -15.52
CA LEU A 171 -1.75 -8.21 -14.36
C LEU A 171 -2.85 -7.66 -13.45
N ASP A 172 -3.90 -8.45 -13.26
CA ASP A 172 -4.97 -8.16 -12.31
C ASP A 172 -4.74 -8.95 -11.02
N LEU A 173 -4.80 -8.25 -9.89
CA LEU A 173 -4.58 -8.79 -8.56
C LEU A 173 -5.88 -8.68 -7.76
N LYS A 174 -6.31 -9.79 -7.14
CA LYS A 174 -7.46 -9.81 -6.21
C LYS A 174 -7.16 -10.73 -5.05
N GLY A 175 -7.41 -10.29 -3.83
CA GLY A 175 -7.06 -11.12 -2.69
C GLY A 175 -7.52 -10.58 -1.36
N ASN A 176 -7.19 -11.34 -0.32
CA ASN A 176 -7.34 -10.90 1.05
C ASN A 176 -6.17 -10.00 1.44
N TRP A 177 -6.43 -9.01 2.29
CA TRP A 177 -5.46 -8.02 2.74
C TRP A 177 -5.44 -7.95 4.27
N PRO A 178 -4.80 -8.93 4.95
CA PRO A 178 -4.50 -8.80 6.36
C PRO A 178 -3.45 -7.71 6.56
N GLY A 179 -3.58 -6.92 7.62
CA GLY A 179 -2.63 -5.85 7.89
C GLY A 179 -2.61 -5.40 9.33
N LEU A 180 -1.59 -4.61 9.64
CA LEU A 180 -1.45 -3.87 10.88
C LEU A 180 -1.39 -2.39 10.56
N ARG A 181 -2.14 -1.58 11.30
CA ARG A 181 -2.12 -0.12 11.19
C ARG A 181 -1.79 0.47 12.55
N GLY A 182 -0.97 1.50 12.57
CA GLY A 182 -0.66 2.22 13.79
C GLY A 182 0.06 3.53 13.49
N GLY A 183 0.20 4.35 14.51
CA GLY A 183 0.85 5.65 14.39
C GLY A 183 0.78 6.45 15.67
N PHE A 184 1.32 7.65 15.59
CA PHE A 184 1.16 8.69 16.58
C PHE A 184 0.63 9.96 15.92
N ALA A 185 -0.16 10.75 16.63
CA ALA A 185 -0.71 12.01 16.14
C ALA A 185 -0.67 13.09 17.22
N VAL A 186 -0.42 14.33 16.80
CA VAL A 186 -0.62 15.51 17.65
C VAL A 186 -2.06 15.97 17.50
N THR A 187 -2.77 16.12 18.62
CA THR A 187 -4.18 16.53 18.64
C THR A 187 -4.31 17.97 19.08
N PHE A 188 -5.20 18.74 18.45
CA PHE A 188 -5.56 20.10 18.86
C PHE A 188 -7.02 20.16 19.31
N LYS A 189 -7.29 20.85 20.42
CA LYS A 189 -8.62 21.07 20.99
C LYS A 189 -8.97 22.56 20.87
N PHE A 190 -10.10 22.84 20.23
CA PHE A 190 -10.68 24.19 20.08
C PHE A 190 -11.42 24.61 21.34
#